data_AF-A0A9D6RFL2-F1
#
_entry.id   AF-A0A9D6RFL2-F1
#
_cell.length_a   1.000
_cell.length_b   1.000
_cell.length_c   1.000
_cell.angle_alpha   90.00
_cell.angle_beta   90.00
_cell.angle_gamma   90.00
#
_symmetry.space_group_name_H-M   'P 1'
#
loop_
_entity.id
_entity.type
_entity.pdbx_description
1 polymer ?
#
loop_
_entity_poly.entity_id
_entity_poly.type
_entity_poly.pdbx_seq_one_letter_code
_entity_poly.pdbx_strand_id
1 'polypeptide(L)'
;MSRKSPFRNAVEKIAVPWATQHGFARASAYVFTRPSGIPDVLEVIELQKSVKRPFRTFTINLGLFHPQFTTTPPPAPDAVASVKCARRIRVGWVMPKSFWSRVLVWLRYGNGWHFWQVFPGDFWWSYRDSEASLTASLSHALSQVERYGLPWFGQFSSLRSTDELFDRSPFAAH
;
A
#
# COMPACT_ATOMS: atom_id res chain seq x y z
N MET A 1 -0.53 15.82 29.04
CA MET A 1 -0.18 14.70 28.14
C MET A 1 -1.33 14.44 27.16
N SER A 2 -1.15 14.63 25.86
CA SER A 2 -2.19 14.36 24.86
C SER A 2 -2.47 12.85 24.80
N ARG A 3 -3.71 12.44 25.10
CA ARG A 3 -4.15 11.03 25.03
C ARG A 3 -4.00 10.56 23.58
N LYS A 4 -3.06 9.65 23.31
CA LYS A 4 -2.85 9.08 21.96
C LYS A 4 -4.17 8.48 21.46
N SER A 5 -4.50 8.69 20.18
CA SER A 5 -5.76 8.20 19.62
C SER A 5 -5.87 6.68 19.76
N PRO A 6 -7.06 6.10 20.02
CA PRO A 6 -7.24 4.65 20.14
C PRO A 6 -6.68 3.89 18.92
N PHE A 7 -6.91 4.43 17.71
CA PHE A 7 -6.37 3.89 16.47
C PHE A 7 -4.84 3.89 16.47
N ARG A 8 -4.20 4.98 16.89
CA ARG A 8 -2.72 5.04 16.99
C ARG A 8 -2.20 3.97 17.95
N ASN A 9 -2.84 3.78 19.11
CA ASN A 9 -2.44 2.74 20.05
C ASN A 9 -2.57 1.33 19.46
N ALA A 10 -3.64 1.06 18.70
CA ALA A 10 -3.80 -0.22 18.00
C ALA A 10 -2.69 -0.43 16.94
N VAL A 11 -2.31 0.62 16.21
CA VAL A 11 -1.18 0.55 15.27
C VAL A 11 0.12 0.18 15.99
N GLU A 12 0.44 0.84 17.10
CA GLU A 12 1.65 0.53 17.89
C GLU A 12 1.65 -0.91 18.43
N LYS A 13 0.48 -1.41 18.87
CA LYS A 13 0.38 -2.74 19.49
C LYS A 13 0.31 -3.89 18.49
N ILE A 14 -0.16 -3.64 17.27
CA ILE A 14 -0.54 -4.71 16.32
C ILE A 14 0.22 -4.55 15.00
N ALA A 15 0.02 -3.42 14.32
CA ALA A 15 0.60 -3.22 12.99
C ALA A 15 2.13 -3.10 13.04
N VAL A 16 2.68 -2.44 14.06
CA VAL A 16 4.15 -2.31 14.20
C VAL A 16 4.82 -3.68 14.42
N PRO A 17 4.41 -4.52 15.40
CA PRO A 17 4.99 -5.85 15.55
C PRO A 17 4.83 -6.73 14.31
N TRP A 18 3.63 -6.72 13.69
CA TRP A 18 3.38 -7.44 12.45
C TRP A 18 4.32 -6.98 11.33
N ALA A 19 4.46 -5.67 11.12
CA ALA A 19 5.34 -5.10 10.09
C ALA A 19 6.79 -5.54 10.30
N THR A 20 7.31 -5.45 11.53
CA THR A 20 8.65 -5.88 11.89
C THR A 20 8.86 -7.36 11.62
N GLN A 21 7.90 -8.22 11.98
CA GLN A 21 7.96 -9.66 11.72
C GLN A 21 8.09 -9.99 10.23
N HIS A 22 7.49 -9.18 9.35
CA HIS A 22 7.57 -9.33 7.90
C HIS A 22 8.69 -8.48 7.25
N GLY A 23 9.63 -7.97 8.04
CA GLY A 23 10.81 -7.23 7.54
C GLY A 23 10.54 -5.80 7.10
N PHE A 24 9.38 -5.22 7.43
CA PHE A 24 9.09 -3.82 7.18
C PHE A 24 9.62 -2.93 8.30
N ALA A 25 10.36 -1.90 7.91
CA ALA A 25 10.76 -0.80 8.77
C ALA A 25 9.68 0.30 8.79
N ARG A 26 9.56 0.99 9.91
CA ARG A 26 8.59 2.09 10.06
C ARG A 26 9.15 3.38 9.48
N ALA A 27 8.54 3.87 8.39
CA ALA A 27 8.90 5.15 7.77
C ALA A 27 8.13 6.32 8.42
N SER A 28 6.88 6.12 8.82
CA SER A 28 6.07 7.14 9.50
C SER A 28 5.07 6.54 10.49
N ALA A 29 4.19 7.37 11.07
CA ALA A 29 3.20 6.90 12.03
C ALA A 29 2.32 5.76 11.48
N TYR A 30 2.08 5.75 10.17
CA TYR A 30 1.16 4.82 9.49
C TYR A 30 1.75 4.21 8.20
N VAL A 31 3.04 4.47 7.91
CA VAL A 31 3.72 3.98 6.70
C VAL A 31 4.86 3.06 7.09
N PHE A 32 4.90 1.90 6.44
CA PHE A 32 5.88 0.85 6.63
C PHE A 32 6.51 0.51 5.29
N THR A 33 7.82 0.28 5.27
CA THR A 33 8.56 0.04 4.02
C THR A 33 9.60 -1.06 4.16
N ARG A 34 9.85 -1.81 3.10
CA ARG A 34 11.01 -2.70 2.99
C ARG A 34 11.57 -2.72 1.56
N PRO A 35 12.84 -3.11 1.35
CA PRO A 35 13.36 -3.35 0.01
C PRO A 35 12.58 -4.45 -0.73
N SER A 36 12.31 -4.26 -2.03
CA SER A 36 11.53 -5.19 -2.87
C SER A 36 12.34 -6.28 -3.59
N GLY A 37 13.65 -6.34 -3.36
CA GLY A 37 14.58 -7.19 -4.12
C GLY A 37 14.98 -6.61 -5.49
N ILE A 38 14.21 -5.67 -6.04
CA ILE A 38 14.59 -4.85 -7.20
C ILE A 38 15.43 -3.66 -6.72
N PRO A 39 16.54 -3.31 -7.39
CA PRO A 39 17.34 -2.13 -7.05
C PRO A 39 16.48 -0.86 -6.94
N ASP A 40 16.69 -0.11 -5.86
CA ASP A 40 16.06 1.19 -5.61
C ASP A 40 14.52 1.21 -5.50
N VAL A 41 13.88 0.04 -5.44
CA VAL A 41 12.42 -0.08 -5.25
C VAL A 41 12.09 -0.54 -3.82
N LEU A 42 11.21 0.21 -3.18
CA LEU A 42 10.65 -0.11 -1.87
C LEU A 42 9.22 -0.65 -2.01
N GLU A 43 8.93 -1.70 -1.27
CA GLU A 43 7.56 -2.10 -0.95
C GLU A 43 7.03 -1.22 0.17
N VAL A 44 5.81 -0.72 0.03
CA VAL A 44 5.20 0.23 0.94
C VAL A 44 3.83 -0.28 1.38
N ILE A 45 3.58 -0.20 2.68
CA ILE A 45 2.27 -0.44 3.30
C ILE A 45 1.87 0.83 4.05
N GLU A 46 0.73 1.43 3.68
CA GLU A 46 0.17 2.61 4.36
C GLU A 46 -1.19 2.29 4.96
N LEU A 47 -1.37 2.61 6.24
CA LEU A 47 -2.67 2.59 6.90
C LEU A 47 -3.32 3.97 6.78
N GLN A 48 -4.37 4.07 5.97
CA GLN A 48 -5.10 5.31 5.78
C GLN A 48 -6.42 5.27 6.55
N LYS A 49 -6.60 6.21 7.48
CA LYS A 49 -7.86 6.38 8.23
C LYS A 49 -8.83 7.30 7.47
N SER A 50 -10.11 6.95 7.49
CA SER A 50 -11.22 7.82 7.09
C SER A 50 -12.23 7.95 8.23
N VAL A 51 -12.70 9.17 8.45
CA VAL A 51 -13.69 9.47 9.50
C VAL A 51 -14.93 10.00 8.83
N LYS A 52 -15.76 9.10 8.28
CA LYS A 52 -17.13 9.42 7.86
C LYS A 52 -18.09 8.84 8.90
N ARG A 53 -18.95 9.65 9.52
CA ARG A 53 -19.99 9.11 10.42
C ARG A 53 -21.02 8.30 9.60
N PRO A 54 -21.64 7.23 10.14
CA PRO A 54 -21.57 6.73 11.53
C PRO A 54 -20.44 5.71 11.83
N PHE A 55 -19.72 5.21 10.82
CA PHE A 55 -18.67 4.19 11.00
C PHE A 55 -17.28 4.74 10.71
N ARG A 56 -16.37 4.67 11.69
CA ARG A 56 -14.96 4.97 11.41
C ARG A 56 -14.40 3.85 10.55
N THR A 57 -13.64 4.22 9.52
CA THR A 57 -13.03 3.25 8.63
C THR A 57 -11.54 3.48 8.48
N PHE A 58 -10.84 2.43 8.08
CA PHE A 58 -9.49 2.55 7.57
C PHE A 58 -9.32 1.63 6.37
N THR A 59 -8.28 1.87 5.60
CA THR A 59 -7.83 1.00 4.52
C THR A 59 -6.33 0.78 4.66
N ILE A 60 -5.84 -0.32 4.09
CA ILE A 60 -4.42 -0.60 3.96
C ILE A 60 -4.09 -0.51 2.48
N ASN A 61 -3.29 0.48 2.13
CA ASN A 61 -2.77 0.64 0.78
C ASN A 61 -1.44 -0.12 0.68
N LEU A 62 -1.29 -0.89 -0.39
CA LEU A 62 -0.04 -1.54 -0.78
C LEU A 62 0.51 -0.81 -1.99
N GLY A 63 1.82 -0.63 -2.07
CA GLY A 63 2.43 -0.02 -3.24
C GLY A 63 3.91 -0.29 -3.40
N LEU A 64 4.40 -0.09 -4.63
CA LEU A 64 5.82 -0.03 -4.93
C LEU A 64 6.23 1.44 -5.10
N PHE A 65 7.35 1.81 -4.50
CA PHE A 65 7.93 3.14 -4.56
C PHE A 65 9.30 3.06 -5.21
N HIS A 66 9.53 3.89 -6.22
CA HIS A 66 10.84 4.13 -6.81
C HIS A 66 11.05 5.64 -6.94
N PRO A 67 12.16 6.21 -6.44
CA PRO A 67 12.34 7.66 -6.35
C PRO A 67 12.26 8.36 -7.70
N GLN A 68 12.75 7.72 -8.78
CA GLN A 68 12.76 8.33 -10.12
C GLN A 68 11.40 8.34 -10.82
N PHE A 69 10.43 7.51 -10.39
CA PHE A 69 9.12 7.36 -11.05
C PHE A 69 7.97 8.01 -10.25
N THR A 70 8.32 9.04 -9.49
CA THR A 70 7.39 9.84 -8.68
C THR A 70 7.08 11.17 -9.38
N THR A 71 6.25 12.01 -8.77
CA THR A 71 6.10 13.41 -9.22
C THR A 71 7.45 14.07 -9.35
N THR A 72 7.65 14.85 -10.41
CA THR A 72 8.80 15.75 -10.52
C THR A 72 8.56 16.98 -9.62
N PRO A 73 9.53 17.37 -8.78
CA PRO A 73 10.84 16.75 -8.55
C PRO A 73 10.77 15.50 -7.65
N PRO A 74 11.69 14.52 -7.85
CA PRO A 74 11.70 13.29 -7.07
C PRO A 74 11.81 13.61 -5.56
N PRO A 75 11.00 12.97 -4.70
CA PRO A 75 11.01 13.21 -3.27
C PRO A 75 12.36 12.76 -2.71
N ALA A 76 12.88 13.53 -1.75
CA ALA A 76 14.08 13.17 -1.02
C ALA A 76 13.92 11.81 -0.30
N PRO A 77 15.00 11.08 0.01
CA PRO A 77 14.93 9.76 0.64
C PRO A 77 14.16 9.72 1.97
N ASP A 78 14.17 10.81 2.73
CA ASP A 78 13.39 11.02 3.96
C ASP A 78 11.91 11.33 3.70
N ALA A 79 11.56 11.75 2.48
CA ALA A 79 10.20 12.06 2.09
C ALA A 79 9.35 10.81 1.82
N VAL A 80 9.89 9.58 1.87
CA VAL A 80 9.10 8.33 1.85
C VAL A 80 8.03 8.33 2.95
N ALA A 81 8.30 8.96 4.09
CA ALA A 81 7.33 9.14 5.17
C ALA A 81 6.13 10.03 4.80
N SER A 82 6.31 10.92 3.82
CA SER A 82 5.30 11.85 3.28
C SER A 82 4.54 11.27 2.08
N VAL A 83 5.00 10.14 1.55
CA VAL A 83 4.38 9.42 0.44
C VAL A 83 3.07 8.84 0.95
N LYS A 84 1.98 9.56 0.69
CA LYS A 84 0.64 8.98 0.81
C LYS A 84 0.52 7.94 -0.29
N CYS A 85 0.37 6.66 0.06
CA CYS A 85 -0.08 5.64 -0.87
C CYS A 85 -1.55 5.85 -1.27
N ALA A 86 -1.93 7.10 -1.58
CA ALA A 86 -3.11 7.39 -2.38
C ALA A 86 -3.07 6.49 -3.63
N ARG A 87 -4.24 6.12 -4.15
CA ARG A 87 -4.49 5.27 -5.34
C ARG A 87 -3.43 5.32 -6.46
N ARG A 88 -2.75 6.46 -6.60
CA ARG A 88 -1.67 6.72 -7.54
C ARG A 88 -0.37 5.96 -7.23
N ILE A 89 0.01 5.67 -5.99
CA ILE A 89 1.34 5.10 -5.63
C ILE A 89 1.33 3.58 -5.49
N ARG A 90 0.20 2.92 -5.78
CA ARG A 90 0.11 1.46 -5.66
C ARG A 90 1.05 0.71 -6.63
N VAL A 91 1.63 1.41 -7.61
CA VAL A 91 2.77 0.97 -8.44
C VAL A 91 3.65 2.20 -8.80
N GLY A 92 3.79 3.19 -7.91
CA GLY A 92 4.49 4.45 -8.24
C GLY A 92 3.79 5.26 -9.35
N TRP A 93 2.83 6.09 -8.97
CA TRP A 93 2.21 7.09 -9.84
C TRP A 93 1.49 6.67 -11.14
N VAL A 94 1.20 5.38 -11.40
CA VAL A 94 0.54 4.95 -12.66
C VAL A 94 -0.50 3.84 -12.46
N MET A 95 -1.78 4.21 -12.35
CA MET A 95 -2.80 3.35 -12.96
C MET A 95 -2.97 3.84 -14.40
N PRO A 96 -2.90 2.97 -15.42
CA PRO A 96 -3.28 3.36 -16.77
C PRO A 96 -4.66 4.04 -16.76
N LYS A 97 -4.85 5.08 -17.58
CA LYS A 97 -6.19 5.71 -17.67
C LYS A 97 -7.19 4.78 -18.35
N SER A 98 -6.73 4.04 -19.36
CA SER A 98 -7.52 3.07 -20.10
C SER A 98 -7.89 1.86 -19.25
N PHE A 99 -9.16 1.47 -19.31
CA PHE A 99 -9.68 0.24 -18.68
C PHE A 99 -8.94 -1.00 -19.20
N TRP A 100 -8.67 -1.08 -20.50
CA TRP A 100 -8.02 -2.25 -21.11
C TRP A 100 -6.57 -2.42 -20.65
N SER A 101 -5.82 -1.32 -20.55
CA SER A 101 -4.47 -1.34 -20.00
C SER A 101 -4.47 -1.77 -18.52
N ARG A 102 -5.50 -1.40 -17.74
CA ARG A 102 -5.66 -1.91 -16.36
C ARG A 102 -5.95 -3.40 -16.30
N VAL A 103 -6.81 -3.90 -17.21
CA VAL A 103 -7.08 -5.34 -17.33
C VAL A 103 -5.81 -6.10 -17.67
N LEU A 104 -5.00 -5.62 -18.62
CA LEU A 104 -3.73 -6.25 -18.99
C LEU A 104 -2.75 -6.31 -17.82
N VAL A 105 -2.61 -5.22 -17.07
CA VAL A 105 -1.77 -5.19 -15.86
C VAL A 105 -2.29 -6.17 -14.81
N TRP A 106 -3.61 -6.22 -14.57
CA TRP A 106 -4.20 -7.14 -13.61
C TRP A 106 -4.10 -8.60 -14.05
N LEU A 107 -4.24 -8.92 -15.33
CA LEU A 107 -4.02 -10.28 -15.84
C LEU A 107 -2.58 -10.75 -15.64
N ARG A 108 -1.62 -9.82 -15.73
CA ARG A 108 -0.19 -10.12 -15.62
C ARG A 108 0.34 -10.13 -14.19
N TYR A 109 -0.19 -9.25 -13.33
CA TYR A 109 0.36 -8.97 -11.99
C TYR A 109 -0.72 -8.85 -10.90
N GLY A 110 -1.97 -9.19 -11.21
CA GLY A 110 -3.09 -9.08 -10.28
C GLY A 110 -3.47 -10.41 -9.64
N ASN A 111 -4.30 -10.33 -8.60
CA ASN A 111 -5.06 -11.45 -8.06
C ASN A 111 -6.44 -10.94 -7.60
N GLY A 112 -7.30 -11.81 -7.06
CA GLY A 112 -8.66 -11.45 -6.64
C GLY A 112 -8.73 -10.30 -5.62
N TRP A 113 -7.72 -10.16 -4.76
CA TRP A 113 -7.59 -9.02 -3.83
C TRP A 113 -7.22 -7.72 -4.54
N HIS A 114 -6.53 -7.82 -5.68
CA HIS A 114 -6.13 -6.70 -6.54
C HIS A 114 -7.15 -6.38 -7.63
N PHE A 115 -8.37 -6.90 -7.55
CA PHE A 115 -9.46 -6.54 -8.47
C PHE A 115 -9.72 -5.02 -8.51
N TRP A 116 -9.32 -4.30 -7.46
CA TRP A 116 -9.30 -2.84 -7.44
C TRP A 116 -8.44 -2.20 -8.54
N GLN A 117 -7.48 -2.92 -9.12
CA GLN A 117 -6.71 -2.46 -10.28
C GLN A 117 -7.59 -2.33 -11.52
N VAL A 118 -8.59 -3.20 -11.69
CA VAL A 118 -9.55 -3.15 -12.81
C VAL A 118 -10.72 -2.23 -12.47
N PHE A 119 -11.33 -2.43 -11.30
CA PHE A 119 -12.46 -1.65 -10.82
C PHE A 119 -12.07 -0.92 -9.54
N PRO A 120 -11.70 0.37 -9.59
CA PRO A 120 -11.12 1.08 -8.45
C PRO A 120 -12.12 1.26 -7.29
N GLY A 121 -12.16 0.26 -6.43
CA GLY A 121 -12.80 0.25 -5.13
C GLY A 121 -11.73 0.16 -4.04
N ASP A 122 -11.85 0.98 -3.00
CA ASP A 122 -11.01 0.85 -1.84
C ASP A 122 -11.69 -0.11 -0.87
N PHE A 123 -10.93 -1.09 -0.36
CA PHE A 123 -11.44 -1.97 0.68
C PHE A 123 -11.32 -1.25 2.02
N TRP A 124 -12.45 -1.03 2.69
CA TRP A 124 -12.51 -0.30 3.96
C TRP A 124 -12.94 -1.23 5.08
N TRP A 125 -12.14 -1.29 6.14
CA TRP A 125 -12.50 -1.95 7.38
C TRP A 125 -13.14 -0.94 8.32
N SER A 126 -14.33 -1.26 8.82
CA SER A 126 -14.97 -0.50 9.89
C SER A 126 -14.40 -0.84 11.26
N TYR A 127 -14.39 0.13 12.17
CA TYR A 127 -14.07 -0.08 13.57
C TYR A 127 -14.81 0.88 14.49
N ARG A 128 -14.86 0.53 15.78
CA ARG A 128 -15.28 1.39 16.89
C ARG A 128 -14.05 1.81 17.71
N ASP A 129 -14.14 2.89 18.47
CA ASP A 129 -13.05 3.35 19.38
C ASP A 129 -12.94 2.48 20.65
N SER A 130 -13.11 1.17 20.53
CA SER A 130 -12.81 0.20 21.58
C SER A 130 -11.58 -0.63 21.19
N GLU A 131 -10.78 -1.01 22.19
CA GLU A 131 -9.59 -1.83 21.96
C GLU A 131 -9.93 -3.14 21.26
N ALA A 132 -10.96 -3.86 21.72
CA ALA A 132 -11.41 -5.10 21.10
C ALA A 132 -11.81 -4.93 19.62
N SER A 133 -12.56 -3.87 19.28
CA SER A 133 -12.97 -3.63 17.88
C SER A 133 -11.79 -3.29 16.99
N LEU A 134 -10.88 -2.43 17.46
CA LEU A 134 -9.69 -2.06 16.71
C LEU A 134 -8.77 -3.26 16.50
N THR A 135 -8.56 -4.07 17.54
CA THR A 135 -7.76 -5.29 17.45
C THR A 135 -8.34 -6.24 16.44
N ALA A 136 -9.63 -6.57 16.53
CA ALA A 136 -10.27 -7.48 15.59
C ALA A 136 -10.18 -6.97 14.13
N SER A 137 -10.53 -5.70 13.90
CA SER A 137 -10.53 -5.14 12.55
C SER A 137 -9.11 -5.04 11.97
N LEU A 138 -8.12 -4.61 12.76
CA LEU A 138 -6.74 -4.46 12.29
C LEU A 138 -6.05 -5.81 12.09
N SER A 139 -6.22 -6.77 13.00
CA SER A 139 -5.71 -8.13 12.82
C SER A 139 -6.34 -8.82 11.60
N HIS A 140 -7.64 -8.64 11.38
CA HIS A 140 -8.28 -9.14 10.16
C HIS A 140 -7.74 -8.47 8.90
N ALA A 141 -7.54 -7.15 8.91
CA ALA A 141 -6.96 -6.45 7.77
C ALA A 141 -5.55 -6.94 7.44
N LEU A 142 -4.71 -7.12 8.47
CA LEU A 142 -3.34 -7.60 8.31
C LEU A 142 -3.29 -9.07 7.85
N SER A 143 -4.22 -9.92 8.28
CA SER A 143 -4.29 -11.30 7.76
C SER A 143 -4.67 -11.33 6.27
N GLN A 144 -5.48 -10.40 5.79
CA GLN A 144 -5.74 -10.25 4.35
C GLN A 144 -4.47 -9.76 3.61
N VAL A 145 -3.72 -8.83 4.20
CA VAL A 145 -2.44 -8.38 3.62
C VAL A 145 -1.45 -9.53 3.56
N GLU A 146 -1.34 -10.34 4.60
CA GLU A 146 -0.47 -11.52 4.60
C GLU A 146 -0.90 -12.54 3.56
N ARG A 147 -2.20 -12.83 3.46
CA ARG A 147 -2.74 -13.83 2.54
C ARG A 147 -2.68 -13.41 1.08
N TYR A 148 -2.86 -12.12 0.78
CA TYR A 148 -3.05 -11.66 -0.59
C TYR A 148 -2.10 -10.54 -1.02
N GLY A 149 -1.70 -9.66 -0.11
CA GLY A 149 -0.83 -8.52 -0.37
C GLY A 149 0.65 -8.88 -0.44
N LEU A 150 1.16 -9.66 0.51
CA LEU A 150 2.56 -10.08 0.50
C LEU A 150 2.90 -10.99 -0.71
N PRO A 151 2.05 -11.97 -1.10
CA PRO A 151 2.29 -12.71 -2.33
C PRO A 151 2.30 -11.84 -3.59
N TRP A 152 1.50 -10.77 -3.60
CA TRP A 152 1.51 -9.81 -4.71
C TRP A 152 2.84 -9.07 -4.82
N PHE A 153 3.45 -8.65 -3.71
CA PHE A 153 4.83 -8.15 -3.74
C PHE A 153 5.81 -9.18 -4.32
N GLY A 154 5.66 -10.45 -3.93
CA GLY A 154 6.46 -11.56 -4.45
C GLY A 154 6.40 -11.72 -5.96
N GLN A 155 5.29 -11.37 -6.63
CA GLN A 155 5.19 -11.45 -8.09
C GLN A 155 6.21 -10.55 -8.80
N PHE A 156 6.61 -9.44 -8.17
CA PHE A 156 7.56 -8.49 -8.72
C PHE A 156 9.03 -8.87 -8.50
N SER A 157 9.31 -9.81 -7.60
CA SER A 157 10.68 -10.29 -7.35
C SER A 157 11.35 -10.93 -8.57
N SER A 158 10.56 -11.32 -9.58
CA SER A 158 11.03 -11.93 -10.83
C SER A 158 11.40 -10.92 -11.92
N LEU A 159 11.15 -9.63 -11.69
CA LEU A 159 11.39 -8.59 -12.68
C LEU A 159 12.88 -8.28 -12.79
N ARG A 160 13.34 -8.01 -14.02
CA ARG A 160 14.77 -7.79 -14.30
C ARG A 160 15.17 -6.33 -14.20
N SER A 161 14.23 -5.41 -14.36
CA SER A 161 14.46 -3.97 -14.23
C SER A 161 13.24 -3.23 -13.68
N THR A 162 13.49 -2.02 -13.19
CA THR A 162 12.46 -1.08 -12.73
C THR A 162 11.58 -0.59 -13.89
N ASP A 163 12.12 -0.49 -15.10
CA ASP A 163 11.38 -0.07 -16.30
C ASP A 163 10.20 -1.00 -16.61
N GLU A 164 10.31 -2.31 -16.36
CA GLU A 164 9.20 -3.26 -16.59
C GLU A 164 7.93 -2.94 -15.80
N LEU A 165 8.06 -2.20 -14.68
CA LEU A 165 6.94 -1.77 -13.85
C LEU A 165 6.58 -0.31 -14.03
N PHE A 166 7.59 0.54 -14.18
CA PHE A 166 7.42 1.98 -14.06
C PHE A 166 7.54 2.72 -15.40
N ASP A 167 8.14 2.12 -16.43
CA ASP A 167 8.17 2.70 -17.78
C ASP A 167 6.80 2.53 -18.47
N ARG A 168 6.28 3.66 -18.93
CA ARG A 168 4.98 3.79 -19.58
C ARG A 168 5.06 3.74 -21.10
N SER A 169 6.26 3.74 -21.68
CA SER A 169 6.44 3.71 -23.14
C SER A 169 5.62 2.62 -23.83
N PRO A 170 5.39 1.41 -23.26
CA PRO A 170 4.56 0.39 -23.88
C PRO A 170 3.05 0.65 -23.78
N PHE A 171 2.61 1.52 -22.86
CA PHE A 171 1.19 1.84 -22.60
C PHE A 171 0.80 3.24 -23.10
N ALA A 172 1.74 4.02 -23.61
CA ALA A 172 1.53 5.39 -24.10
C ALA A 172 0.88 5.45 -25.49
N ALA A 173 0.99 4.37 -26.27
CA ALA A 173 0.26 4.20 -27.51
C ALA A 173 -1.00 3.38 -27.22
N HIS A 174 -2.15 4.06 -27.05
CA HIS A 174 -3.54 3.64 -27.29
C HIS A 174 -4.51 4.54 -26.51
#